data_AF-A0A8T5H822-F1
#
_entry.id   AF-A0A8T5H822-F1
#
_cell.length_a   1.000
_cell.length_b   1.000
_cell.length_c   1.000
_cell.angle_alpha   90.00
_cell.angle_beta   90.00
_cell.angle_gamma   90.00
#
_symmetry.space_group_name_H-M   'P 1'
#
loop_
_entity.id
_entity.type
_entity.pdbx_description
1 polymer ?
#
loop_
_entity_poly.entity_id
_entity_poly.type
_entity_poly.pdbx_seq_one_letter_code
_entity_poly.pdbx_strand_id
1 'polypeptide(L)' 'MSCTHTFKGEGDHMKCSKCGYVREFSKTSIKPKILVIGLIISVMVVGAILTFSYFPKI' A
#
# COMPACT_ATOMS: atom_id res chain seq x y z
N MET A 1 -18.85 -18.97 -11.98
CA MET A 1 -19.25 -17.84 -11.09
C MET A 1 -18.50 -16.58 -11.48
N SER A 2 -19.04 -15.79 -12.42
CA SER A 2 -18.51 -14.46 -12.75
C SER A 2 -19.70 -13.60 -13.19
N CYS A 3 -20.12 -12.63 -12.35
CA CYS A 3 -21.05 -11.58 -12.79
C CYS A 3 -20.25 -10.61 -13.70
N THR A 4 -20.67 -10.47 -14.95
CA THR A 4 -20.14 -9.50 -15.93
C THR A 4 -20.85 -8.14 -15.90
N HIS A 5 -21.82 -7.97 -14.98
CA HIS A 5 -22.60 -6.75 -14.86
C HIS A 5 -21.86 -5.65 -14.09
N THR A 6 -22.36 -4.42 -14.23
CA THR A 6 -21.86 -3.24 -13.53
C THR A 6 -21.94 -3.42 -12.02
N PHE A 7 -20.79 -3.35 -11.36
CA PHE A 7 -20.66 -3.36 -9.91
C PHE A 7 -20.75 -1.92 -9.38
N LYS A 8 -21.54 -1.71 -8.33
CA LYS A 8 -21.61 -0.44 -7.60
C LYS A 8 -20.84 -0.59 -6.29
N GLY A 9 -20.00 0.39 -5.97
CA GLY A 9 -19.22 0.38 -4.72
C GLY A 9 -20.14 0.63 -3.53
N GLU A 10 -20.05 -0.25 -2.52
CA GLU A 10 -20.81 -0.19 -1.27
C GLU A 10 -19.81 -0.41 -0.12
N GLY A 11 -19.19 0.67 0.35
CA GLY A 11 -18.16 0.64 1.39
C GLY A 11 -16.93 -0.18 0.99
N ASP A 12 -16.63 -1.24 1.77
CA ASP A 12 -15.48 -2.12 1.58
C ASP A 12 -15.68 -3.24 0.55
N HIS A 13 -16.86 -3.29 -0.08
CA HIS A 13 -17.19 -4.29 -1.09
C HIS A 13 -17.88 -3.69 -2.32
N MET A 14 -17.79 -4.41 -3.43
CA MET A 14 -18.47 -4.12 -4.68
C MET A 14 -19.67 -5.05 -4.82
N LYS A 15 -20.88 -4.52 -4.88
CA LYS A 15 -22.08 -5.32 -5.10
C LYS A 15 -22.57 -5.16 -6.53
N CYS A 16 -22.78 -6.29 -7.21
CA CYS A 16 -23.39 -6.36 -8.53
C CYS A 16 -24.87 -5.98 -8.37
N SER A 17 -25.28 -4.78 -8.79
CA SER A 17 -26.62 -4.24 -8.53
C SER A 17 -27.76 -5.08 -9.13
N LYS A 18 -27.44 -5.93 -10.12
CA LYS A 18 -28.40 -6.81 -10.81
C LYS A 18 -28.51 -8.21 -10.20
N CYS A 19 -27.45 -8.70 -9.56
CA CYS A 19 -27.35 -10.11 -9.13
C CYS A 19 -27.12 -10.27 -7.64
N GLY A 20 -26.87 -9.18 -6.91
CA GLY A 20 -26.52 -9.22 -5.49
C GLY A 20 -25.14 -9.79 -5.19
N TYR A 21 -24.37 -10.24 -6.21
CA TYR A 21 -23.04 -10.80 -6.04
C TYR A 21 -22.07 -9.77 -5.46
N VAL A 22 -21.46 -10.11 -4.33
CA VAL A 22 -20.52 -9.26 -3.60
C VAL A 22 -19.10 -9.67 -3.98
N ARG A 23 -18.33 -8.74 -4.56
CA ARG A 23 -16.87 -8.83 -4.69
C ARG A 23 -16.27 -8.04 -3.55
N GLU A 24 -15.52 -8.69 -2.66
CA GLU A 24 -14.66 -7.94 -1.75
C GLU A 24 -13.63 -7.18 -2.60
N PHE A 25 -13.54 -5.87 -2.36
CA PHE A 25 -12.38 -5.14 -2.84
C PHE A 25 -11.19 -5.75 -2.12
N SER A 26 -10.27 -6.36 -2.87
CA SER A 26 -8.96 -6.68 -2.34
C SER A 26 -8.31 -5.35 -1.97
N LYS A 27 -8.54 -4.88 -0.74
CA LYS A 27 -7.93 -3.67 -0.19
C LYS A 27 -6.46 -3.82 -0.46
N THR A 28 -5.93 -3.01 -1.38
CA THR A 28 -4.51 -2.96 -1.65
C THR A 28 -3.85 -2.75 -0.31
N SER A 29 -3.18 -3.79 0.20
CA SER A 29 -2.75 -3.83 1.59
C SER A 29 -1.86 -2.61 1.84
N ILE A 30 -2.33 -1.69 2.68
CA ILE A 30 -1.63 -0.43 2.99
C ILE A 30 -0.47 -0.72 3.96
N LYS A 31 -0.59 -1.81 4.74
CA LYS A 31 0.43 -2.31 5.67
C LYS A 31 1.81 -2.53 5.03
N PRO A 32 1.97 -3.25 3.89
CA PRO A 32 3.26 -3.44 3.26
C PRO A 32 3.85 -2.13 2.73
N LYS A 33 3.04 -1.16 2.28
CA LYS A 33 3.56 0.14 1.79
C LYS A 33 4.24 0.94 2.91
N ILE A 34 3.64 0.95 4.11
CA ILE A 34 4.20 1.67 5.27
C ILE A 34 5.51 1.03 5.74
N LEU A 35 5.58 -0.30 5.76
CA LEU A 35 6.78 -1.05 6.13
C LEU A 35 7.96 -0.75 5.20
N VAL A 36 7.71 -0.69 3.89
CA VAL A 36 8.73 -0.37 2.88
C VAL A 36 9.21 1.07 3.03
N ILE A 37 8.29 2.04 3.23
CA ILE A 37 8.66 3.45 3.44
C ILE A 37 9.54 3.61 4.69
N GLY A 38 9.18 2.96 5.80
CA GLY A 38 9.96 3.01 7.03
C GLY A 38 11.38 2.44 6.86
N LEU A 39 11.52 1.35 6.09
CA LEU A 39 12.81 0.73 5.81
C LEU A 39 13.71 1.60 4.93
N ILE A 40 13.14 2.32 3.94
CA ILE A 40 13.92 3.25 3.11
C ILE A 40 14.47 4.40 3.97
N ILE A 41 13.63 4.96 4.84
CA ILE A 41 14.04 6.08 5.72
C ILE A 41 15.16 5.63 6.66
N SER A 42 15.06 4.44 7.27
CA SER A 42 16.10 3.96 8.19
C SER A 42 17.45 3.78 7.48
N VAL A 43 17.46 3.23 6.26
CA VAL A 43 18.67 3.08 5.45
C VAL A 43 19.27 4.45 5.09
N MET A 44 18.45 5.43 4.72
CA MET A 44 18.95 6.78 4.40
C MET A 44 19.58 7.46 5.62
N VAL A 45 18.98 7.34 6.80
CA VAL A 45 19.52 7.93 8.03
C VAL A 45 20.87 7.32 8.39
N VAL A 46 20.98 5.98 8.37
CA VAL A 46 22.24 5.29 8.65
C VAL A 46 23.31 5.67 7.63
N GLY A 47 22.96 5.72 6.34
CA GLY A 47 23.86 6.14 5.28
C GLY A 47 24.37 7.57 5.47
N ALA A 48 23.49 8.51 5.84
CA ALA A 48 23.86 9.89 6.12
C ALA A 48 24.83 9.98 7.31
N ILE A 49 24.53 9.33 8.43
CA ILE A 49 25.39 9.33 9.62
C ILE A 49 26.77 8.76 9.28
N LEU A 50 26.84 7.63 8.56
CA LEU A 50 28.11 7.06 8.12
C LEU A 50 28.87 8.05 7.22
N THR A 51 28.21 8.66 6.25
CA THR A 51 28.84 9.62 5.34
C THR A 51 29.40 10.83 6.11
N PHE A 52 28.65 11.38 7.07
CA PHE A 52 29.13 12.46 7.95
C PHE A 52 30.27 12.01 8.87
N SER A 53 30.28 10.75 9.30
CA SER A 53 31.33 10.20 10.18
C SER A 53 32.64 9.96 9.42
N TYR A 54 32.56 9.48 8.16
CA TYR A 54 33.73 9.20 7.31
C TYR A 54 34.27 10.45 6.62
N PHE A 55 33.39 11.40 6.29
CA PHE A 55 33.76 12.71 5.76
C PHE A 55 33.22 13.78 6.70
N PRO A 56 33.81 13.93 7.91
CA PRO A 56 33.51 15.07 8.75
C PRO A 56 33.92 16.29 7.95
N LYS A 57 32.93 17.01 7.45
CA LYS A 57 33.10 18.21 6.64
C LYS A 57 33.99 19.17 7.45
N ILE A 58 35.26 19.28 7.04
CA ILE A 58 36.16 20.38 7.41
C ILE A 58 35.49 21.70 7.07
#